data_AF-A0AAN7H7Y3-F1
#
_entry.id   AF-A0AAN7H7Y3-F1
#
_cell.length_a   1.000
_cell.length_b   1.000
_cell.length_c   1.000
_cell.angle_alpha   90.00
_cell.angle_beta   90.00
_cell.angle_gamma   90.00
#
_symmetry.space_group_name_H-M   'P 1'
#
loop_
_entity.id
_entity.type
_entity.pdbx_description
1 polymer ?
#
loop_
_entity_poly.entity_id
_entity_poly.type
_entity_poly.pdbx_seq_one_letter_code
_entity_poly.pdbx_strand_id
1 'polypeptide(L)'
;MTDAYDLPCRKVIHAVGPVYRQQSPEESARLLAGCYTRSLELAVENGCRTIAFPAISTGVYGHPSREAAPAALGAIRQFLEGLRGEGIERVLIVTFKGEDEEAYKEFLPRFFPPAS
;
A
#
# COMPACT_ATOMS: atom_id res chain seq x y z
N MET A 1 9.61 -11.70 -3.84
CA MET A 1 8.83 -11.56 -5.10
C MET A 1 8.88 -12.89 -5.82
N THR A 2 7.79 -13.30 -6.48
CA THR A 2 7.71 -14.52 -7.29
C THR A 2 7.11 -14.21 -8.65
N ASP A 3 7.25 -15.15 -9.59
CA ASP A 3 6.43 -15.17 -10.80
C ASP A 3 4.95 -15.37 -10.45
N ALA A 4 4.08 -14.92 -11.35
CA ALA A 4 2.64 -14.90 -11.13
C ALA A 4 1.90 -16.12 -11.71
N TYR A 5 2.57 -16.93 -12.53
CA TYR A 5 2.01 -18.12 -13.18
C TYR A 5 0.72 -17.77 -13.96
N ASP A 6 -0.41 -18.41 -13.63
CA ASP A 6 -1.68 -18.23 -14.35
C ASP A 6 -2.40 -16.90 -14.03
N LEU A 7 -1.82 -16.05 -13.19
CA LEU A 7 -2.37 -14.74 -12.90
C LEU A 7 -2.10 -13.75 -14.05
N PRO A 8 -3.00 -12.78 -14.29
CA PRO A 8 -2.85 -11.80 -15.36
C PRO A 8 -1.76 -10.74 -15.10
N CYS A 9 -1.11 -10.76 -13.92
CA CYS A 9 -0.01 -9.87 -13.58
C CYS A 9 1.35 -10.53 -13.88
N ARG A 10 2.43 -9.75 -13.90
CA ARG A 10 3.78 -10.29 -14.18
C ARG A 10 4.45 -10.93 -12.98
N LYS A 11 4.24 -10.36 -11.80
CA LYS A 11 4.93 -10.72 -10.55
C LYS A 11 3.98 -10.59 -9.37
N VAL A 12 4.25 -11.35 -8.32
CA VAL A 12 3.60 -11.22 -7.01
C VAL A 12 4.63 -10.80 -5.96
N ILE A 13 4.32 -9.72 -5.24
CA ILE A 13 5.10 -9.27 -4.08
C ILE A 13 4.38 -9.72 -2.83
N HIS A 14 5.05 -10.52 -2.02
CA HIS A 14 4.53 -11.02 -0.75
C HIS A 14 5.03 -10.10 0.35
N ALA A 15 4.10 -9.46 1.06
CA ALA A 15 4.39 -8.57 2.18
C ALA A 15 3.59 -9.02 3.41
N VAL A 16 4.28 -9.12 4.55
CA VAL A 16 3.67 -9.51 5.83
C VAL A 16 3.48 -8.25 6.65
N GLY A 17 2.23 -7.77 6.70
CA GLY A 17 1.88 -6.62 7.51
C GLY A 17 1.87 -6.93 9.02
N PRO A 18 1.85 -5.90 9.89
CA PRO A 18 1.80 -6.09 11.33
C PRO A 18 0.46 -6.69 11.77
N VAL A 19 0.52 -7.49 12.84
CA VAL A 19 -0.67 -7.90 13.60
C VAL A 19 -0.97 -6.79 14.61
N TYR A 20 -2.04 -6.03 14.39
CA TYR A 20 -2.28 -4.74 15.06
C TYR A 20 -2.30 -4.87 16.59
N ARG A 21 -2.99 -5.88 17.12
CA ARG A 21 -3.09 -6.15 18.58
C ARG A 21 -1.77 -6.53 19.27
N GLN A 22 -0.70 -6.77 18.52
CA GLN A 22 0.61 -7.15 19.07
C GLN A 22 1.60 -5.99 19.10
N GLN A 23 1.23 -4.83 18.56
CA GLN A 23 2.08 -3.65 18.42
C GLN A 23 1.37 -2.43 18.98
N SER A 24 2.10 -1.35 19.26
CA SER A 24 1.43 -0.05 19.47
C SER A 24 0.81 0.44 18.15
N PRO A 25 -0.16 1.37 18.20
CA PRO A 25 -0.68 2.00 16.99
C PRO A 25 0.42 2.65 16.14
N GLU A 26 1.38 3.34 16.77
CA GLU A 26 2.48 3.99 16.05
C GLU A 26 3.42 2.97 15.39
N GLU A 27 3.74 1.88 16.09
CA GLU A 27 4.59 0.82 15.53
C GLU A 27 3.88 0.07 14.39
N SER A 28 2.57 -0.20 14.54
CA SER A 28 1.75 -0.77 13.47
C SER A 28 1.74 0.12 12.23
N ALA A 29 1.57 1.43 12.40
CA ALA A 29 1.61 2.36 11.28
C ALA A 29 2.98 2.37 10.59
N ARG A 30 4.09 2.36 11.35
CA ARG A 30 5.46 2.31 10.82
C ARG A 30 5.73 1.03 10.04
N LEU A 31 5.39 -0.14 10.60
CA LEU A 31 5.59 -1.44 9.96
C LEU A 31 4.71 -1.58 8.70
N LEU A 32 3.47 -1.11 8.77
CA LEU A 32 2.57 -1.08 7.62
C LEU A 32 3.15 -0.21 6.49
N ALA A 33 3.59 1.01 6.81
CA ALA A 33 4.25 1.90 5.85
C ALA A 33 5.47 1.22 5.20
N GLY A 34 6.28 0.51 6.01
CA GLY A 34 7.41 -0.28 5.51
C GLY A 34 7.01 -1.35 4.49
N CYS A 35 5.86 -2.01 4.65
CA CYS A 35 5.35 -2.97 3.68
C CYS A 35 5.08 -2.34 2.31
N TYR A 36 4.46 -1.15 2.29
CA TYR A 36 4.19 -0.42 1.04
C TYR A 36 5.48 0.07 0.39
N THR A 37 6.36 0.73 1.15
CA THR A 37 7.63 1.26 0.65
C THR A 37 8.50 0.15 0.07
N ARG A 38 8.73 -0.94 0.81
CA ARG A 38 9.59 -2.04 0.33
C ARG A 38 9.00 -2.74 -0.89
N SER A 39 7.67 -2.83 -0.98
CA SER A 39 7.00 -3.38 -2.17
C SER A 39 7.18 -2.50 -3.41
N LEU A 40 7.10 -1.18 -3.25
CA LEU A 40 7.35 -0.22 -4.34
C LEU A 40 8.81 -0.27 -4.80
N GLU A 41 9.76 -0.35 -3.88
CA GLU A 41 11.19 -0.55 -4.21
C GLU A 41 11.42 -1.81 -5.04
N LEU A 42 10.84 -2.94 -4.61
CA LEU A 42 10.92 -4.20 -5.34
C LEU A 42 10.28 -4.11 -6.72
N ALA A 43 9.17 -3.38 -6.86
CA ALA A 43 8.54 -3.16 -8.16
C ALA A 43 9.48 -2.41 -9.10
N VAL A 44 10.10 -1.32 -8.65
CA VAL A 44 11.09 -0.55 -9.43
C VAL A 44 12.31 -1.40 -9.77
N GLU A 45 12.87 -2.13 -8.80
CA GLU A 45 14.02 -3.04 -8.99
C GLU A 45 13.76 -4.11 -10.07
N ASN A 46 12.50 -4.47 -10.31
CA ASN A 46 12.09 -5.49 -11.27
C ASN A 46 11.38 -4.92 -12.50
N GLY A 47 11.50 -3.60 -12.76
CA GLY A 47 10.90 -2.95 -13.93
C GLY A 47 9.37 -3.00 -13.97
N CYS A 48 8.71 -3.21 -12.83
CA CYS A 48 7.25 -3.22 -12.71
C CYS A 48 6.76 -1.78 -12.50
N ARG A 49 6.19 -1.17 -13.55
CA ARG A 49 5.72 0.22 -13.51
C ARG A 49 4.30 0.40 -12.98
N THR A 50 3.58 -0.70 -12.77
CA THR A 50 2.22 -0.69 -12.21
C THR A 50 2.14 -1.73 -11.10
N ILE A 51 1.52 -1.35 -9.98
CA ILE A 51 1.36 -2.20 -8.81
C ILE A 51 -0.04 -2.01 -8.21
N ALA A 52 -0.61 -3.12 -7.72
CA ALA A 52 -1.88 -3.12 -7.01
C ALA A 52 -1.64 -3.59 -5.58
N PHE A 53 -2.17 -2.85 -4.61
CA PHE A 53 -2.12 -3.20 -3.19
C PHE A 53 -3.52 -3.54 -2.68
N PRO A 54 -3.67 -4.63 -1.91
CA PRO A 54 -4.84 -4.77 -1.05
C PRO A 54 -4.74 -3.80 0.14
N ALA A 55 -5.80 -3.73 0.94
CA ALA A 55 -5.77 -3.11 2.27
C ALA A 55 -4.97 -4.02 3.23
N ILE A 56 -3.63 -3.85 3.26
CA ILE A 56 -2.74 -4.70 4.04
C ILE A 56 -3.06 -4.55 5.53
N SER A 57 -3.10 -5.68 6.24
CA SER A 57 -3.39 -5.79 7.68
C SER A 57 -4.81 -5.45 8.17
N THR A 58 -5.75 -4.96 7.33
CA THR A 58 -7.11 -4.59 7.79
C THR A 58 -8.08 -5.77 7.94
N GLY A 59 -7.72 -6.94 7.41
CA GLY A 59 -8.45 -8.19 7.55
C GLY A 59 -8.17 -8.90 8.89
N VAL A 60 -7.69 -10.14 8.83
CA VAL A 60 -7.42 -10.99 10.01
C VAL A 60 -6.41 -10.37 10.99
N TYR A 61 -5.54 -9.48 10.52
CA TYR A 61 -4.55 -8.79 11.36
C TYR A 61 -5.12 -7.57 12.11
N GLY A 62 -6.36 -7.17 11.80
CA GLY A 62 -7.18 -6.29 12.62
C GLY A 62 -6.76 -4.84 12.70
N HIS A 63 -5.98 -4.33 11.75
CA HIS A 63 -5.64 -2.91 11.70
C HIS A 63 -6.88 -2.09 11.31
N PRO A 64 -7.34 -1.12 12.13
CA PRO A 64 -8.50 -0.30 11.77
C PRO A 64 -8.30 0.42 10.43
N SER A 65 -9.25 0.30 9.50
CA SER A 65 -9.12 0.84 8.14
C SER A 65 -8.84 2.34 8.10
N ARG A 66 -9.46 3.12 9.01
CA ARG A 66 -9.23 4.57 9.13
C ARG A 66 -7.85 4.95 9.66
N GLU A 67 -7.16 4.05 10.36
CA GLU A 67 -5.78 4.24 10.81
C GLU A 67 -4.78 3.72 9.77
N ALA A 68 -5.11 2.60 9.10
CA ALA A 68 -4.27 1.98 8.09
C ALA A 68 -4.16 2.81 6.80
N ALA A 69 -5.28 3.39 6.33
CA ALA A 69 -5.32 4.11 5.06
C ALA A 69 -4.35 5.31 5.02
N PRO A 70 -4.28 6.20 6.04
CA PRO A 70 -3.27 7.26 6.08
C PRO A 70 -1.82 6.74 6.06
N ALA A 71 -1.53 5.66 6.77
CA ALA A 71 -0.18 5.07 6.78
C ALA A 71 0.21 4.53 5.40
N ALA A 72 -0.70 3.83 4.73
CA ALA A 72 -0.52 3.34 3.37
C ALA A 72 -0.33 4.48 2.35
N LEU A 73 -1.25 5.45 2.36
CA LEU A 73 -1.23 6.57 1.42
C LEU A 73 -0.03 7.49 1.63
N GLY A 74 0.36 7.73 2.88
CA GLY A 74 1.56 8.49 3.22
C GLY A 74 2.83 7.83 2.69
N ALA A 75 2.97 6.51 2.89
CA ALA A 75 4.10 5.76 2.37
C ALA A 75 4.17 5.80 0.83
N ILE A 76 3.02 5.61 0.17
CA ILE A 76 2.93 5.67 -1.30
C ILE A 76 3.29 7.07 -1.80
N ARG A 77 2.70 8.12 -1.21
CA ARG A 77 2.98 9.52 -1.60
C ARG A 77 4.45 9.85 -1.47
N GLN A 78 5.04 9.56 -0.30
CA GLN A 78 6.45 9.81 -0.02
C GLN A 78 7.35 9.06 -1.00
N PHE A 79 7.03 7.81 -1.33
CA PHE A 79 7.80 7.05 -2.31
C PHE A 79 7.71 7.67 -3.71
N LEU A 80 6.51 8.03 -4.17
CA LEU A 80 6.28 8.59 -5.50
C LEU A 80 6.93 9.97 -5.68
N GLU A 81 7.09 10.76 -4.61
CA GLU A 81 7.83 12.02 -4.62
C GLU A 81 9.35 11.84 -4.52
N GLY A 82 9.82 10.65 -4.17
CA GLY A 82 11.23 10.33 -4.01
C GLY A 82 11.95 10.06 -5.34
N LEU A 83 13.28 9.92 -5.27
CA LEU A 83 14.16 9.68 -6.44
C LEU A 83 13.79 8.43 -7.27
N ARG A 84 13.10 7.45 -6.67
CA ARG A 84 12.68 6.20 -7.33
C ARG A 84 11.23 6.25 -7.82
N GLY A 85 10.51 7.34 -7.55
CA GLY A 85 9.08 7.49 -7.86
C GLY A 85 8.77 7.42 -9.36
N GLU A 86 9.66 7.96 -10.21
CA GLU A 86 9.52 7.93 -11.68
C GLU A 86 9.46 6.51 -12.27
N GLY A 87 9.92 5.50 -11.52
CA GLY A 87 9.82 4.09 -11.90
C GLY A 87 8.39 3.52 -11.81
N ILE A 88 7.46 4.24 -11.20
CA ILE A 88 6.07 3.83 -11.00
C ILE A 88 5.12 4.80 -11.71
N GLU A 89 4.31 4.28 -12.63
CA GLU A 89 3.31 5.05 -13.36
C GLU A 89 1.93 4.98 -12.72
N ARG A 90 1.62 3.87 -12.05
CA ARG A 90 0.29 3.65 -11.47
C ARG A 90 0.35 2.78 -10.24
N VAL A 91 -0.28 3.28 -9.17
CA VAL A 91 -0.58 2.52 -7.96
C VAL A 91 -2.09 2.35 -7.88
N LEU A 92 -2.57 1.12 -7.73
CA LEU A 92 -3.97 0.78 -7.52
C LEU A 92 -4.17 0.37 -6.06
N ILE A 93 -5.14 0.97 -5.39
CA ILE A 93 -5.64 0.46 -4.11
C ILE A 93 -6.87 -0.39 -4.41
N VAL A 94 -6.77 -1.69 -4.14
CA VAL A 94 -7.81 -2.67 -4.42
C VAL A 94 -8.46 -3.07 -3.09
N THR A 95 -9.57 -2.42 -2.76
CA THR A 95 -10.35 -2.73 -1.57
C THR A 95 -11.37 -3.84 -1.85
N PHE A 96 -11.71 -4.61 -0.82
CA PHE A 96 -12.75 -5.65 -0.88
C PHE A 96 -13.94 -5.31 0.03
N LYS A 97 -13.68 -4.78 1.23
CA LYS A 97 -14.73 -4.39 2.17
C LYS A 97 -15.10 -2.92 2.00
N GLY A 98 -16.36 -2.59 2.31
CA GLY A 98 -16.85 -1.20 2.30
C GLY A 98 -16.08 -0.28 3.26
N GLU A 99 -15.74 -0.76 4.45
CA GLU A 99 -14.99 0.03 5.45
C GLU A 99 -13.61 0.49 4.95
N ASP A 100 -12.92 -0.34 4.16
CA ASP A 100 -11.65 0.04 3.54
C ASP A 100 -11.88 1.06 2.43
N GLU A 101 -12.87 0.84 1.55
CA GLU A 101 -13.20 1.77 0.47
C GLU A 101 -13.57 3.16 1.01
N GLU A 102 -14.40 3.23 2.05
CA GLU A 102 -14.77 4.47 2.73
C GLU A 102 -13.56 5.19 3.31
N ALA A 103 -12.68 4.46 4.02
CA ALA A 103 -11.46 5.03 4.57
C ALA A 103 -10.56 5.59 3.46
N TYR A 104 -10.30 4.83 2.40
CA TYR A 104 -9.47 5.30 1.29
C TYR A 104 -10.11 6.50 0.57
N LYS A 105 -11.42 6.52 0.33
CA LYS A 105 -12.12 7.67 -0.28
C LYS A 105 -11.99 8.94 0.57
N GLU A 106 -12.06 8.81 1.89
CA GLU A 106 -11.90 9.96 2.79
C GLU A 106 -10.47 10.53 2.76
N PHE A 107 -9.46 9.66 2.82
CA PHE A 107 -8.08 10.11 2.99
C PHE A 107 -7.35 10.39 1.67
N LEU A 108 -7.72 9.74 0.55
CA LEU A 108 -7.03 9.88 -0.73
C LEU A 108 -6.87 11.35 -1.17
N PRO A 109 -7.90 12.22 -1.13
CA PRO A 109 -7.77 13.62 -1.51
C PRO A 109 -6.81 14.43 -0.63
N ARG A 110 -6.50 13.96 0.59
CA ARG A 110 -5.57 14.64 1.51
C ARG A 110 -4.11 14.37 1.15
N PHE A 111 -3.81 13.18 0.60
CA PHE A 111 -2.46 12.78 0.16
C PHE A 111 -2.22 13.02 -1.33
N PHE A 112 -3.29 12.95 -2.13
CA PHE A 112 -3.30 13.19 -3.56
C PHE A 112 -4.46 14.14 -3.89
N PRO A 113 -4.28 15.45 -3.64
CA PRO A 113 -5.28 16.44 -4.01
C PRO A 113 -5.61 16.34 -5.50
N PRO A 114 -6.89 16.48 -5.90
CA PRO A 114 -7.27 16.57 -7.30
C PRO A 114 -6.48 17.68 -8.00
N ALA A 115 -6.10 17.46 -9.26
CA ALA A 115 -5.54 18.54 -10.06
C ALA A 115 -6.58 19.66 -10.18
N SER A 116 -6.12 20.90 -9.98
CA SER A 116 -6.90 22.13 -10.11
C SER A 116 -7.41 22.36 -11.53
#